data_AF-A0A510KID7-F1
#
_entry.id   AF-A0A510KID7-F1
#
_cell.length_a   1.000
_cell.length_b   1.000
_cell.length_c   1.000
_cell.angle_alpha   90.00
_cell.angle_beta   90.00
_cell.angle_gamma   90.00
#
_symmetry.space_group_name_H-M   'P 1'
#
loop_
_entity.id
_entity.type
_entity.pdbx_description
1 polymer ?
#
loop_
_entity_poly.entity_id
_entity_poly.type
_entity_poly.pdbx_seq_one_letter_code
_entity_poly.pdbx_strand_id
1 'polypeptide(L)'
;MKQNYLGTYGVLKGSYMESRLKYYDFESKQKVYGDPTSTILKCVRDDENEEYILVELLTTNEKMRIKREGYELTSKPKFDIGDKVKLIKYPDKKATVRKIYWHDKDKRIYYLLDVENDKRKSASRYYEEDNKFEKV
;
A
#
# COMPACT_ATOMS: atom_id res chain seq x y z
N MET A 1 0.21 -26.09 -10.54
CA MET A 1 -0.83 -25.16 -10.03
C MET A 1 -0.30 -23.75 -10.16
N LYS A 2 -1.08 -22.83 -10.73
CA LYS A 2 -0.73 -21.42 -10.69
C LYS A 2 -0.84 -20.93 -9.25
N GLN A 3 -0.01 -19.95 -8.87
CA GLN A 3 -0.06 -19.36 -7.55
C GLN A 3 -1.39 -18.61 -7.37
N ASN A 4 -2.08 -18.88 -6.26
CA ASN A 4 -3.30 -18.17 -5.86
C ASN A 4 -2.92 -16.93 -5.04
N TYR A 5 -3.32 -15.77 -5.53
CA TYR A 5 -3.05 -14.45 -4.97
C TYR A 5 -4.19 -13.94 -4.08
N LEU A 6 -5.32 -14.64 -3.95
CA LEU A 6 -6.45 -14.14 -3.19
C LEU A 6 -6.05 -13.83 -1.73
N GLY A 7 -6.27 -12.58 -1.31
CA GLY A 7 -5.94 -12.12 0.04
C GLY A 7 -4.48 -11.74 0.25
N THR A 8 -3.60 -11.92 -0.75
CA THR A 8 -2.21 -11.47 -0.65
C THR A 8 -2.10 -9.95 -0.80
N TYR A 9 -0.95 -9.44 -0.39
CA TYR A 9 -0.56 -8.05 -0.55
C TYR A 9 0.62 -7.96 -1.52
N GLY A 10 0.64 -6.90 -2.32
CA GLY A 10 1.64 -6.72 -3.35
C GLY A 10 1.74 -5.28 -3.82
N VAL A 11 2.62 -5.07 -4.78
CA VAL A 11 2.87 -3.79 -5.45
C VAL A 11 3.02 -4.04 -6.94
N LEU A 12 2.98 -2.97 -7.72
CA LEU A 12 3.19 -3.11 -9.16
C LEU A 12 4.67 -3.14 -9.51
N LYS A 13 5.04 -4.17 -10.26
CA LYS A 13 6.40 -4.44 -10.72
C LYS A 13 6.90 -3.36 -11.68
N GLY A 14 8.20 -3.08 -11.60
CA GLY A 14 8.91 -2.10 -12.43
C GLY A 14 9.06 -0.76 -11.72
N SER A 15 10.01 0.08 -12.14
CA SER A 15 10.40 1.35 -11.49
C SER A 15 9.92 2.62 -12.23
N TYR A 16 9.40 2.49 -13.46
CA TYR A 16 9.09 3.61 -14.37
C TYR A 16 7.70 3.50 -15.03
N MET A 17 6.98 4.62 -15.11
CA MET A 17 5.59 4.71 -15.59
C MET A 17 5.33 4.03 -16.96
N GLU A 18 6.19 4.21 -17.96
CA GLU A 18 5.98 3.67 -19.31
C GLU A 18 6.00 2.13 -19.38
N SER A 19 6.79 1.48 -18.54
CA SER A 19 6.82 0.01 -18.45
C SER A 19 5.64 -0.56 -17.65
N ARG A 20 5.06 0.24 -16.76
CA ARG A 20 4.01 -0.16 -15.81
C ARG A 20 2.61 -0.10 -16.40
N LEU A 21 2.39 0.78 -17.40
CA LEU A 21 1.12 0.85 -18.14
C LEU A 21 0.75 -0.46 -18.86
N LYS A 22 1.75 -1.32 -19.11
CA LYS A 22 1.58 -2.65 -19.72
C LYS A 22 0.78 -3.62 -18.83
N TYR A 23 0.69 -3.35 -17.53
CA TYR A 23 0.07 -4.25 -16.57
C TYR A 23 -1.33 -3.84 -16.15
N TYR A 24 -1.86 -2.71 -16.62
CA TYR A 24 -3.21 -2.26 -16.27
C TYR A 24 -4.22 -2.50 -17.39
N ASP A 25 -5.44 -2.84 -17.00
CA ASP A 25 -6.59 -2.82 -17.87
C ASP A 25 -7.25 -1.41 -17.82
N PHE A 26 -7.04 -0.61 -18.86
CA PHE A 26 -7.63 0.73 -18.98
C PHE A 26 -9.15 0.73 -19.24
N GLU A 27 -9.78 -0.45 -19.45
CA GLU A 27 -11.23 -0.53 -19.65
C GLU A 27 -12.03 -0.17 -18.38
N SER A 28 -11.39 -0.11 -17.21
CA SER A 28 -12.02 0.47 -16.03
C SER A 28 -12.24 1.98 -16.24
N LYS A 29 -13.49 2.38 -16.55
CA LYS A 29 -13.92 3.78 -16.71
C LYS A 29 -13.70 4.67 -15.48
N GLN A 30 -13.28 4.10 -14.35
CA GLN A 30 -12.89 4.86 -13.17
C GLN A 30 -11.44 5.31 -13.32
N LYS A 31 -11.24 6.64 -13.40
CA LYS A 31 -9.93 7.23 -13.15
C LYS A 31 -9.52 6.82 -11.74
N VAL A 32 -8.50 5.96 -11.63
CA VAL A 32 -7.90 5.61 -10.34
C VAL A 32 -7.18 6.86 -9.83
N TYR A 33 -7.73 7.52 -8.82
CA TYR A 33 -7.17 8.72 -8.21
C TYR A 33 -6.15 8.33 -7.14
N GLY A 34 -4.97 7.89 -7.56
CA GLY A 34 -3.85 7.58 -6.69
C GLY A 34 -2.63 7.27 -7.53
N ASP A 35 -1.43 7.37 -6.96
CA ASP A 35 -0.25 6.77 -7.59
C ASP A 35 -0.21 5.27 -7.22
N PRO A 36 -0.70 4.36 -8.08
CA PRO A 36 -0.67 2.92 -7.81
C PRO A 36 0.75 2.38 -7.60
N THR A 37 1.77 3.14 -7.98
CA THR A 37 3.16 2.69 -7.95
C THR A 37 3.84 2.81 -6.59
N SER A 38 3.31 3.69 -5.74
CA SER A 38 3.72 3.82 -4.35
C SER A 38 2.67 3.21 -3.40
N THR A 39 1.62 2.60 -3.95
CA THR A 39 0.49 2.08 -3.20
C THR A 39 0.60 0.57 -3.04
N ILE A 40 0.30 0.11 -1.83
CA ILE A 40 0.17 -1.32 -1.54
C ILE A 40 -1.21 -1.79 -2.01
N LEU A 41 -1.22 -2.94 -2.67
CA LEU A 41 -2.37 -3.53 -3.34
C LEU A 41 -2.77 -4.81 -2.62
N LYS A 42 -4.06 -4.95 -2.31
CA LYS A 42 -4.63 -6.19 -1.82
C LYS A 42 -5.33 -6.91 -2.96
N CYS A 43 -4.97 -8.17 -3.22
CA CYS A 43 -5.72 -8.96 -4.19
C CYS A 43 -7.07 -9.39 -3.58
N VAL A 44 -8.16 -9.03 -4.25
CA VAL A 44 -9.54 -9.28 -3.81
C VAL A 44 -10.28 -10.29 -4.69
N ARG A 45 -9.75 -10.58 -5.88
CA ARG A 45 -10.21 -11.66 -6.76
C ARG A 45 -9.05 -12.19 -7.57
N ASP A 46 -8.88 -13.50 -7.54
CA ASP A 46 -7.94 -14.24 -8.39
C ASP A 46 -8.67 -15.43 -9.02
N ASP A 47 -8.85 -15.40 -10.35
CA ASP A 47 -9.30 -16.56 -11.12
C ASP A 47 -8.08 -17.16 -11.79
N GLU A 48 -7.64 -18.36 -11.35
CA GLU A 48 -6.46 -19.09 -11.82
C GLU A 48 -6.33 -19.16 -13.35
N ASN A 49 -7.44 -19.07 -14.08
CA ASN A 49 -7.47 -19.13 -15.54
C ASN A 49 -7.31 -17.76 -16.23
N GLU A 50 -7.54 -16.65 -15.52
CA GLU A 50 -7.39 -15.30 -16.05
C GLU A 50 -5.94 -14.81 -16.06
N GLU A 51 -5.57 -14.01 -17.07
CA GLU A 51 -4.28 -13.27 -17.12
C GLU A 51 -4.23 -12.15 -16.06
N TYR A 52 -5.39 -11.67 -15.63
CA TYR A 52 -5.55 -10.53 -14.73
C TYR A 52 -6.07 -10.96 -13.36
N ILE A 53 -5.72 -10.18 -12.35
CA ILE A 53 -6.28 -10.25 -10.99
C ILE A 53 -6.95 -8.92 -10.65
N LEU A 54 -7.96 -8.95 -9.79
CA LEU A 54 -8.57 -7.73 -9.24
C LEU A 54 -7.87 -7.36 -7.95
N VAL A 55 -7.32 -6.14 -7.89
CA VAL A 55 -6.68 -5.60 -6.70
C VAL A 55 -7.40 -4.37 -6.21
N GLU A 56 -7.29 -4.12 -4.91
CA GLU A 56 -7.76 -2.94 -4.20
C GLU A 56 -6.56 -2.13 -3.70
N LEU A 57 -6.53 -0.82 -3.97
CA LEU A 57 -5.53 0.10 -3.48
C LEU A 57 -5.80 0.40 -2.01
N LEU A 58 -4.86 0.09 -1.12
CA LEU A 58 -5.06 0.35 0.32
C LEU A 58 -5.22 1.83 0.67
N THR A 59 -4.76 2.74 -0.19
CA THR A 59 -4.82 4.19 0.07
C THR A 59 -6.18 4.80 -0.26
N THR A 60 -6.89 4.27 -1.26
CA THR A 60 -8.14 4.85 -1.79
C THR A 60 -9.32 3.90 -1.76
N ASN A 61 -9.08 2.60 -1.49
CA ASN A 61 -10.04 1.50 -1.67
C ASN A 61 -10.57 1.37 -3.11
N GLU A 62 -9.93 2.03 -4.07
CA GLU A 62 -10.25 1.87 -5.48
C GLU A 62 -9.80 0.49 -5.96
N LYS A 63 -10.59 -0.10 -6.86
CA LYS A 63 -10.30 -1.41 -7.42
C LYS A 63 -9.83 -1.27 -8.85
N MET A 64 -8.86 -2.08 -9.24
CA MET A 64 -8.36 -2.14 -10.60
C MET A 64 -7.92 -3.55 -10.98
N ARG A 65 -7.96 -3.85 -12.28
CA ARG A 65 -7.44 -5.11 -12.82
C ARG A 65 -5.98 -4.92 -13.22
N ILE A 66 -5.14 -5.86 -12.79
CA ILE A 66 -3.73 -5.88 -13.18
C ILE A 66 -3.33 -7.25 -13.69
N LYS A 67 -2.37 -7.31 -14.62
CA LYS A 67 -1.80 -8.60 -15.04
C LYS A 67 -1.07 -9.25 -13.87
N ARG A 68 -1.20 -10.57 -13.74
CA ARG A 68 -0.49 -11.37 -12.72
C ARG A 68 1.02 -11.13 -12.70
N GLU A 69 1.63 -11.06 -13.88
CA GLU A 69 3.07 -10.84 -14.05
C GLU A 69 3.56 -9.47 -13.54
N GLY A 70 2.64 -8.51 -13.42
CA GLY A 70 2.89 -7.18 -12.88
C GLY A 70 2.72 -7.10 -11.36
N TYR A 71 2.25 -8.15 -10.69
CA TYR A 71 2.01 -8.15 -9.25
C TYR A 71 3.21 -8.74 -8.49
N GLU A 72 3.94 -7.89 -7.77
CA GLU A 72 5.07 -8.25 -6.93
C GLU A 72 4.59 -8.40 -5.48
N LEU A 73 4.69 -9.61 -4.92
CA LEU A 73 4.26 -9.89 -3.55
C LEU A 73 5.04 -9.07 -2.52
N THR A 74 4.34 -8.58 -1.51
CA THR A 74 4.94 -7.90 -0.35
C THR A 74 4.24 -8.33 0.94
N SER A 75 4.80 -7.97 2.09
CA SER A 75 4.17 -8.22 3.38
C SER A 75 2.86 -7.44 3.52
N LYS A 76 1.92 -8.01 4.28
CA LYS A 76 0.76 -7.25 4.75
C LYS A 76 1.25 -6.12 5.67
N PRO A 77 0.80 -4.86 5.50
CA PRO A 77 1.07 -3.80 6.45
C PRO A 77 0.62 -4.19 7.87
N LYS A 78 1.45 -3.88 8.88
CA LYS A 78 1.13 -4.07 10.30
C LYS A 78 -0.05 -3.22 10.78
N PHE A 79 -0.29 -2.07 10.15
CA PHE A 79 -1.32 -1.11 10.55
C PHE A 79 -2.21 -0.75 9.35
N ASP A 80 -3.43 -0.31 9.65
CA ASP A 80 -4.38 0.20 8.67
C ASP A 80 -4.44 1.74 8.69
N ILE A 81 -4.87 2.35 7.58
CA ILE A 81 -5.13 3.79 7.55
C ILE A 81 -6.27 4.12 8.54
N GLY A 82 -6.05 5.11 9.39
CA GLY A 82 -6.97 5.49 10.47
C GLY A 82 -6.67 4.83 11.82
N ASP A 83 -5.73 3.87 11.87
CA ASP A 83 -5.33 3.28 13.15
C ASP A 83 -4.74 4.33 14.10
N LYS A 84 -5.20 4.30 15.36
CA LYS A 84 -4.61 5.08 16.44
C LYS A 84 -3.36 4.37 16.94
N VAL A 85 -2.26 5.10 16.99
CA VAL A 85 -0.95 4.60 17.41
C VAL A 85 -0.30 5.57 18.40
N LYS A 86 0.60 5.05 19.23
CA LYS A 86 1.46 5.85 20.11
C LYS A 86 2.91 5.68 19.71
N LEU A 87 3.65 6.79 19.73
CA LEU A 87 5.08 6.77 19.44
C LEU A 87 5.85 6.24 20.66
N ILE A 88 6.74 5.27 20.47
CA ILE A 88 7.53 4.72 21.59
C ILE A 88 8.40 5.81 22.24
N LYS A 89 9.00 6.68 21.42
CA LYS A 89 9.84 7.79 21.90
C LYS A 89 9.03 8.88 22.62
N TYR A 90 7.75 9.03 22.29
CA TYR A 90 6.87 10.07 22.81
C TYR A 90 5.51 9.47 23.18
N PRO A 91 5.46 8.67 24.26
CA PRO A 91 4.28 7.85 24.59
C PRO A 91 3.04 8.69 24.90
N ASP A 92 3.22 9.93 25.36
CA ASP A 92 2.12 10.86 25.65
C ASP A 92 1.50 11.46 24.38
N LYS A 93 2.16 11.31 23.23
CA LYS A 93 1.64 11.79 21.95
C LYS A 93 0.79 10.73 21.27
N LYS A 94 -0.47 11.08 21.02
CA LYS A 94 -1.37 10.29 20.18
C LYS A 94 -1.08 10.61 18.72
N ALA A 95 -1.09 9.58 17.89
CA ALA A 95 -0.96 9.72 16.46
C ALA A 95 -1.96 8.82 15.74
N THR A 96 -2.28 9.15 14.50
CA THR A 96 -3.13 8.34 13.63
C THR A 96 -2.39 8.02 12.35
N VAL A 97 -2.48 6.77 11.87
CA VAL A 97 -1.90 6.37 10.58
C VAL A 97 -2.66 7.09 9.47
N ARG A 98 -2.00 8.07 8.84
CA ARG A 98 -2.60 8.88 7.79
C ARG A 98 -2.50 8.22 6.44
N LYS A 99 -1.33 7.66 6.13
CA LYS A 99 -1.02 7.05 4.83
C LYS A 99 -0.03 5.90 4.98
N ILE A 100 -0.18 4.91 4.11
CA ILE A 100 0.70 3.74 3.98
C ILE A 100 1.19 3.70 2.54
N TYR A 101 2.46 3.38 2.36
CA TYR A 101 3.09 3.39 1.06
C TYR A 101 4.21 2.37 0.95
N TRP A 102 4.51 1.99 -0.28
CA TRP A 102 5.68 1.23 -0.66
C TRP A 102 6.82 2.15 -1.08
N HIS A 103 8.01 1.92 -0.54
CA HIS A 103 9.23 2.57 -1.00
C HIS A 103 9.99 1.64 -1.94
N ASP A 104 9.89 1.87 -3.26
CA ASP A 104 10.42 0.95 -4.28
C ASP A 104 11.94 0.73 -4.21
N LYS A 105 12.72 1.76 -3.84
CA LYS A 105 14.18 1.65 -3.69
C LYS A 105 14.60 0.80 -2.50
N ASP A 106 13.92 0.99 -1.36
CA ASP A 106 14.27 0.31 -0.11
C ASP A 106 13.55 -1.05 0.00
N LYS A 107 12.56 -1.28 -0.87
CA LYS A 107 11.65 -2.44 -0.89
C LYS A 107 10.98 -2.66 0.46
N ARG A 108 10.44 -1.58 1.03
CA ARG A 108 9.87 -1.55 2.39
C ARG A 108 8.61 -0.72 2.48
N ILE A 109 7.79 -1.05 3.47
CA ILE A 109 6.57 -0.30 3.83
C ILE A 109 6.94 0.90 4.71
N TYR A 110 6.37 2.06 4.38
CA TYR A 110 6.47 3.25 5.21
C TYR A 110 5.09 3.84 5.56
N TYR A 111 5.04 4.44 6.74
CA TYR A 111 3.87 5.07 7.33
C TYR A 111 4.09 6.57 7.46
N LEU A 112 3.07 7.36 7.12
CA LEU A 112 2.95 8.75 7.60
C LEU A 112 1.91 8.80 8.70
N LEU A 113 2.28 9.42 9.81
CA LEU A 113 1.43 9.61 10.96
C LEU A 113 0.97 11.07 11.03
N ASP A 114 -0.25 11.29 11.49
CA ASP A 114 -0.75 12.58 11.95
C ASP A 114 -0.68 12.61 13.47
N VAL A 115 0.24 13.41 14.02
CA VAL A 115 0.51 13.46 15.47
C VAL A 115 -0.27 14.63 16.08
N GLU A 116 -1.04 14.36 17.13
CA GLU A 116 -1.83 15.39 17.81
C GLU A 116 -0.94 16.55 18.30
N ASN A 117 -1.44 17.78 18.12
CA ASN A 117 -0.77 19.03 18.48
C ASN A 117 0.56 19.31 17.75
N ASP A 118 0.93 18.51 16.74
CA ASP A 118 2.05 18.84 15.87
C ASP A 118 1.57 19.72 14.69
N LYS A 119 1.77 21.04 14.82
CA LYS A 119 1.44 22.00 13.74
C LYS A 119 2.26 21.75 12.47
N ARG A 120 3.40 21.06 12.58
CA ARG A 120 4.10 20.51 11.42
C ARG A 120 3.40 19.19 11.13
N LYS A 121 2.39 19.17 10.25
CA LYS A 121 1.75 17.94 9.73
C LYS A 121 2.85 16.91 9.48
N SER A 122 3.07 15.98 10.42
CA SER A 122 4.39 15.39 10.61
C SER A 122 4.83 14.69 9.34
N ALA A 123 5.83 15.28 8.67
CA ALA A 123 6.49 14.70 7.51
C ALA A 123 7.36 13.49 7.91
N SER A 124 7.31 13.09 9.19
CA SER A 124 8.02 11.95 9.75
C SER A 124 7.51 10.67 9.08
N ARG A 125 8.38 10.13 8.23
CA ARG A 125 8.23 8.81 7.63
C ARG A 125 8.72 7.79 8.64
N TYR A 126 7.88 6.80 8.94
CA TYR A 126 8.25 5.71 9.83
C TYR A 126 8.26 4.42 9.02
N TYR A 127 9.42 3.76 8.96
CA TYR A 127 9.52 2.43 8.36
C TYR A 127 8.89 1.39 9.28
N GLU A 128 8.22 0.40 8.69
CA GLU A 128 7.54 -0.66 9.43
C GLU A 128 8.47 -1.48 10.34
N GLU A 129 9.71 -1.68 9.91
CA GLU A 129 10.71 -2.51 10.59
C GLU A 129 11.33 -1.81 11.79
N ASP A 130 11.32 -0.47 11.81
CA ASP A 130 11.89 0.32 12.91
C ASP A 130 11.09 0.16 14.22
N ASN A 131 9.85 -0.35 14.14
CA ASN A 131 8.94 -0.56 15.27
C ASN A 131 8.86 0.67 16.20
N LYS A 132 8.88 1.89 15.65
CA LYS A 132 8.93 3.16 16.41
C LYS A 132 7.61 3.56 17.07
N PHE A 133 6.55 2.83 16.79
CA PHE A 133 5.21 3.09 17.27
C PHE A 133 4.41 1.79 17.36
N GLU A 134 3.37 1.81 18.19
CA GLU A 134 2.51 0.65 18.44
C GLU A 134 1.05 1.06 18.49
N LYS A 135 0.15 0.10 18.27
CA LYS A 135 -1.30 0.33 18.27
C LYS A 135 -1.77 0.66 19.68
N VAL A 136 -2.71 1.59 19.80
CA VAL A 136 -3.39 1.97 21.05
C VAL A 136 -4.64 1.13 21.24
#